data_AF-A0A3D5NSQ2-F1
#
_entry.id   AF-A0A3D5NSQ2-F1
#
_cell.length_a   1.000
_cell.length_b   1.000
_cell.length_c   1.000
_cell.angle_alpha   90.00
_cell.angle_beta   90.00
_cell.angle_gamma   90.00
#
_symmetry.space_group_name_H-M   'P 1'
#
loop_
_entity.id
_entity.type
_entity.pdbx_description
1 polymer ?
#
loop_
_entity_poly.entity_id
_entity_poly.type
_entity_poly.pdbx_seq_one_letter_code
_entity_poly.pdbx_strand_id
1 'polypeptide(L)'
;MKVSNKITCCILDFFYPKVSCPVCRSVEPGLCVSCRDSFRIYDDGAICEGRGVSLYRHQEEVQLLISNFKKKMVFSAGDTMADLIFERYKDELRNSDLIVFAPSSKSSRKKLGFDHG
;
A
#
# COMPACT_ATOMS: atom_id res chain seq x y z
N MET A 1 23.07 7.59 9.01
CA MET A 1 21.95 8.07 9.86
C MET A 1 21.07 6.88 10.24
N LYS A 2 21.22 6.29 11.44
CA LYS A 2 20.45 5.08 11.87
C LYS A 2 19.67 5.26 13.18
N VAL A 3 19.96 6.30 13.96
CA VAL A 3 19.36 6.50 15.30
C VAL A 3 18.03 7.25 15.23
N SER A 4 17.94 8.30 14.39
CA SER A 4 16.71 9.11 14.24
C SER A 4 15.52 8.27 13.76
N ASN A 5 15.73 7.37 12.81
CA ASN A 5 14.66 6.57 12.22
C ASN A 5 14.05 5.56 13.23
N LYS A 6 14.88 5.03 14.14
CA LYS A 6 14.43 4.03 15.12
C LYS A 6 13.50 4.63 16.17
N ILE A 7 13.79 5.86 16.63
CA ILE A 7 12.95 6.59 17.58
C ILE A 7 11.61 6.95 16.93
N THR A 8 11.62 7.41 15.68
CA THR A 8 10.40 7.73 14.93
C THR A 8 9.51 6.50 14.77
N CYS A 9 10.06 5.34 14.42
CA CYS A 9 9.29 4.09 14.36
C CYS A 9 8.65 3.75 15.71
N CYS A 10 9.42 3.78 16.81
CA CYS A 10 8.88 3.47 18.15
C CYS A 10 7.74 4.42 18.56
N ILE A 11 7.84 5.71 18.22
CA ILE A 11 6.80 6.70 18.50
C ILE A 11 5.55 6.41 17.67
N LEU A 12 5.71 6.13 16.37
CA LEU A 12 4.59 5.80 15.49
C LEU A 12 3.90 4.50 15.89
N ASP A 13 4.67 3.47 16.26
CA ASP A 13 4.13 2.19 16.74
C ASP A 13 3.34 2.35 18.05
N PHE A 14 3.75 3.29 18.90
CA PHE A 14 3.04 3.63 20.13
C PHE A 14 1.70 4.32 19.85
N PHE A 15 1.66 5.29 18.94
CA PHE A 15 0.43 6.01 18.60
C PHE A 15 -0.50 5.22 17.67
N TYR A 16 0.05 4.30 16.87
CA TYR A 16 -0.68 3.55 15.84
C TYR A 16 -0.39 2.04 15.93
N PRO A 17 -0.76 1.39 17.04
CA PRO A 17 -0.40 0.00 17.26
C PRO A 17 -1.19 -0.93 16.32
N LYS A 18 -0.51 -1.96 15.80
CA LYS A 18 -1.11 -3.01 14.95
C LYS A 18 -1.84 -4.05 15.80
N VAL A 19 -2.94 -3.64 16.44
CA VAL A 19 -3.68 -4.49 17.41
C VAL A 19 -4.73 -5.40 16.78
N SER A 20 -5.14 -5.14 15.54
CA SER A 20 -6.24 -5.86 14.91
C SER A 20 -6.13 -5.86 13.40
N CYS A 21 -6.84 -6.77 12.74
CA CYS A 21 -6.93 -6.79 11.29
C CYS A 21 -7.55 -5.50 10.74
N PRO A 22 -6.88 -4.80 9.82
CA PRO A 22 -7.40 -3.56 9.26
C PRO A 22 -8.61 -3.78 8.33
N VAL A 23 -8.96 -5.02 7.97
CA VAL A 23 -10.13 -5.34 7.13
C VAL A 23 -11.31 -5.81 7.99
N CYS A 24 -11.15 -6.91 8.72
CA CYS A 24 -12.24 -7.55 9.47
C CYS A 24 -12.24 -7.26 10.99
N ARG A 25 -11.21 -6.57 11.51
CA ARG A 25 -11.03 -6.26 12.94
C ARG A 25 -10.91 -7.49 13.86
N SER A 26 -10.46 -8.64 13.33
CA SER A 26 -10.03 -9.75 14.18
C SER A 26 -8.92 -9.30 15.13
N VAL A 27 -8.78 -9.99 16.27
CA VAL A 27 -7.80 -9.67 17.32
C VAL A 27 -6.36 -10.01 16.91
N GLU A 28 -6.15 -10.52 15.69
CA GLU A 28 -4.83 -10.83 15.17
C GLU A 28 -4.11 -9.54 14.76
N PRO A 29 -2.82 -9.38 15.11
CA PRO A 29 -2.05 -8.22 14.70
C PRO A 29 -1.77 -8.27 13.20
N GLY A 30 -2.22 -7.25 12.46
CA GLY A 30 -2.03 -7.16 11.01
C GLY A 30 -3.09 -7.91 10.19
N LEU A 31 -2.82 -8.14 8.91
CA LEU A 31 -3.79 -8.80 8.02
C LEU A 31 -3.96 -10.28 8.40
N CYS A 32 -5.15 -10.66 8.86
CA CYS A 32 -5.45 -12.04 9.20
C CYS A 32 -5.44 -12.96 7.97
N VAL A 33 -5.22 -14.25 8.20
CA VAL A 33 -5.12 -15.26 7.13
C VAL A 33 -6.37 -15.27 6.26
N SER A 34 -7.57 -15.22 6.86
CA SER A 34 -8.83 -15.21 6.11
C SER A 34 -8.98 -14.02 5.17
N CYS A 35 -8.57 -12.82 5.59
CA CYS A 35 -8.58 -11.64 4.71
C CYS A 35 -7.45 -11.69 3.69
N ARG A 36 -6.29 -12.25 4.05
CA ARG A 36 -5.17 -12.43 3.10
C ARG A 36 -5.57 -13.38 1.97
N ASP A 37 -6.20 -14.50 2.29
CA ASP A 37 -6.62 -15.51 1.30
C ASP A 37 -7.76 -15.04 0.41
N SER A 38 -8.55 -14.06 0.85
CA SER A 38 -9.62 -13.51 0.02
C SER A 38 -9.10 -12.61 -1.10
N PHE A 39 -7.88 -12.07 -0.97
CA PHE A 39 -7.29 -11.15 -1.94
C PHE A 39 -6.96 -11.87 -3.24
N ARG A 40 -7.75 -11.61 -4.28
CA ARG A 40 -7.50 -12.19 -5.60
C ARG A 40 -6.46 -11.36 -6.33
N ILE A 41 -5.40 -12.01 -6.76
CA ILE A 41 -4.33 -11.40 -7.55
C ILE A 41 -4.75 -11.41 -9.03
N TYR A 42 -4.27 -10.44 -9.81
CA TYR A 42 -4.33 -10.52 -11.27
C TYR A 42 -3.10 -11.28 -11.78
N ASP A 43 -3.28 -12.18 -12.75
CA ASP A 43 -2.14 -12.63 -13.55
C ASP A 43 -1.53 -11.41 -14.23
N ASP A 44 -0.20 -11.38 -14.33
CA ASP A 44 0.56 -10.24 -14.89
C ASP A 44 0.01 -9.91 -16.29
N GLY A 45 -0.81 -8.87 -16.34
CA GLY A 45 -1.59 -8.50 -17.50
C GLY A 45 -1.52 -6.99 -17.65
N ALA A 46 -1.12 -6.55 -18.85
CA ALA A 46 -1.01 -5.15 -19.19
C ALA A 46 -2.33 -4.43 -18.83
N ILE A 47 -2.25 -3.52 -17.86
CA ILE A 47 -3.33 -2.56 -17.60
C ILE A 47 -3.50 -1.77 -18.90
N CYS A 48 -4.73 -1.73 -19.45
CA CYS A 48 -5.04 -1.12 -20.74
C CYS A 48 -4.26 0.19 -20.96
N GLU A 49 -3.53 0.26 -22.06
CA GLU A 49 -2.73 1.40 -22.55
C GLU A 49 -1.39 1.68 -21.82
N GLY A 50 -0.95 0.87 -20.85
CA GLY A 50 0.35 1.06 -20.18
C GLY A 50 1.02 -0.21 -19.65
N ARG A 51 2.34 -0.16 -19.43
CA ARG A 51 3.03 -1.16 -18.60
C ARG A 51 2.77 -0.81 -17.13
N GLY A 52 1.86 -1.55 -16.51
CA GLY A 52 1.57 -1.44 -15.09
C GLY A 52 1.10 -2.78 -14.56
N VAL A 53 1.31 -3.03 -13.27
CA VAL A 53 0.86 -4.26 -12.62
C VAL A 53 -0.15 -3.91 -11.54
N SER A 54 -1.26 -4.64 -11.51
CA SER A 54 -2.23 -4.54 -10.43
C SER A 54 -1.88 -5.56 -9.36
N LEU A 55 -1.74 -5.10 -8.11
CA LEU A 55 -1.49 -5.98 -6.97
C LEU A 55 -2.67 -6.92 -6.71
N TYR A 56 -3.89 -6.39 -6.77
CA TYR A 56 -5.11 -7.11 -6.42
C TYR A 56 -6.29 -6.70 -7.30
N ARG A 57 -7.30 -7.57 -7.37
CA ARG A 57 -8.58 -7.25 -8.00
C ARG A 57 -9.31 -6.18 -7.20
N HIS A 58 -10.15 -5.41 -7.89
CA HIS A 58 -11.04 -4.46 -7.24
C HIS A 58 -12.17 -5.21 -6.55
N GLN A 59 -11.97 -5.54 -5.28
CA GLN A 59 -12.89 -6.30 -4.43
C GLN A 59 -13.09 -5.60 -3.08
N GLU A 60 -14.12 -6.02 -2.34
CA GLU A 60 -14.56 -5.35 -1.12
C GLU A 60 -13.44 -5.21 -0.08
N GLU A 61 -12.65 -6.25 0.14
CA GLU A 61 -11.60 -6.24 1.15
C GLU A 61 -10.45 -5.28 0.80
N VAL A 62 -10.11 -5.20 -0.48
CA VAL A 62 -9.12 -4.24 -1.01
C VAL A 62 -9.64 -2.82 -0.89
N GLN A 63 -10.94 -2.60 -1.18
CA GLN A 63 -11.58 -1.30 -0.98
C GLN A 63 -11.63 -0.91 0.51
N LEU A 64 -11.92 -1.85 1.40
CA LEU A 64 -11.90 -1.64 2.84
C LEU A 64 -10.51 -1.24 3.32
N LEU A 65 -9.47 -1.91 2.85
CA LEU A 65 -8.08 -1.58 3.18
C LEU A 65 -7.73 -0.13 2.76
N ILE A 66 -8.05 0.24 1.52
CA ILE A 66 -7.81 1.60 1.00
C ILE A 66 -8.65 2.64 1.75
N SER A 67 -9.93 2.35 2.00
CA SER A 67 -10.86 3.25 2.69
C SER A 67 -10.44 3.47 4.14
N ASN A 68 -10.03 2.41 4.83
CA ASN A 68 -9.58 2.48 6.21
C ASN A 68 -8.30 3.31 6.34
N PHE A 69 -7.37 3.21 5.38
CA PHE A 69 -6.21 4.09 5.32
C PHE A 69 -6.61 5.54 4.99
N LYS A 70 -7.23 5.78 3.83
CA LYS A 70 -7.44 7.14 3.29
C LYS A 70 -8.50 7.96 4.02
N LYS A 71 -9.55 7.31 4.54
CA LYS A 71 -10.70 8.01 5.12
C LYS A 71 -10.74 7.89 6.64
N LYS A 72 -10.39 6.72 7.18
CA LYS A 72 -10.46 6.45 8.62
C LYS A 72 -9.12 6.62 9.34
N MET A 73 -8.06 6.97 8.60
CA MET A 73 -6.71 7.19 9.15
C MET A 73 -6.19 5.97 9.95
N VAL A 74 -6.58 4.76 9.52
CA VAL A 74 -6.08 3.50 10.09
C VAL A 74 -4.72 3.22 9.46
N PHE A 75 -3.64 3.68 10.11
CA PHE A 75 -2.29 3.58 9.57
C PHE A 75 -1.80 2.13 9.40
N SER A 76 -2.26 1.21 10.24
CA SER A 76 -1.97 -0.23 10.09
C SER A 76 -2.50 -0.81 8.77
N ALA A 77 -3.53 -0.21 8.16
CA ALA A 77 -3.99 -0.56 6.82
C ALA A 77 -2.98 -0.11 5.75
N GLY A 78 -2.35 1.05 5.95
CA GLY A 78 -1.24 1.53 5.13
C GLY A 78 -0.02 0.62 5.20
N ASP A 79 0.38 0.24 6.41
CA ASP A 79 1.48 -0.70 6.62
C ASP A 79 1.20 -2.05 5.95
N THR A 80 -0.02 -2.55 6.10
CA THR A 80 -0.45 -3.79 5.44
C THR A 80 -0.34 -3.66 3.92
N MET A 81 -0.76 -2.55 3.32
CA MET A 81 -0.58 -2.33 1.88
C MET A 81 0.90 -2.33 1.49
N ALA A 82 1.77 -1.70 2.27
CA ALA A 82 3.20 -1.67 2.02
C ALA A 82 3.83 -3.07 2.13
N ASP A 83 3.46 -3.83 3.15
CA ASP A 83 3.92 -5.21 3.37
C ASP A 83 3.51 -6.11 2.18
N LEU A 84 2.26 -6.01 1.72
CA LEU A 84 1.78 -6.76 0.55
C LEU A 84 2.52 -6.40 -0.75
N ILE A 85 2.81 -5.11 -0.95
CA ILE A 85 3.63 -4.63 -2.10
C ILE A 85 5.04 -5.22 -2.03
N PHE A 86 5.64 -5.16 -0.84
CA PHE A 86 7.00 -5.64 -0.62
C PHE A 86 7.11 -7.15 -0.73
N GLU A 87 6.12 -7.91 -0.23
CA GLU A 87 6.06 -9.37 -0.39
C GLU A 87 6.05 -9.77 -1.88
N ARG A 88 5.32 -9.03 -2.72
CA ARG A 88 5.14 -9.37 -4.14
C ARG A 88 6.29 -8.90 -5.05
N TYR A 89 6.82 -7.71 -4.82
CA TYR A 89 7.78 -7.04 -5.71
C TYR A 89 9.13 -6.76 -5.03
N LYS A 90 9.49 -7.60 -4.05
CA LYS A 90 10.69 -7.41 -3.25
C LYS A 90 11.94 -7.18 -4.09
N ASP A 91 12.10 -7.96 -5.15
CA ASP A 91 13.31 -7.96 -5.97
C ASP A 91 13.31 -6.75 -6.92
N GLU A 92 12.18 -6.43 -7.54
CA GLU A 92 12.02 -5.24 -8.37
C GLU A 92 12.24 -3.96 -7.58
N LEU A 93 11.68 -3.88 -6.36
CA LEU A 93 11.83 -2.72 -5.48
C LEU A 93 13.27 -2.56 -4.98
N ARG A 94 13.99 -3.66 -4.74
CA ARG A 94 15.41 -3.64 -4.34
C ARG A 94 16.33 -3.17 -5.47
N ASN A 95 15.94 -3.44 -6.71
CA ASN A 95 16.69 -3.07 -7.90
C ASN A 95 16.23 -1.71 -8.48
N SER A 96 15.26 -1.06 -7.86
CA SER A 96 14.76 0.25 -8.31
C SER A 96 15.60 1.38 -7.70
N ASP A 97 16.13 2.27 -8.55
CA ASP A 97 16.86 3.46 -8.08
C ASP A 97 15.94 4.47 -7.38
N LEU A 98 14.66 4.51 -7.76
CA LEU A 98 13.70 5.49 -7.26
C LEU A 98 12.26 4.96 -7.32
N ILE A 99 11.50 5.21 -6.25
CA ILE A 99 10.05 4.98 -6.18
C ILE A 99 9.36 6.35 -6.11
N VAL A 100 8.49 6.64 -7.07
CA VAL A 100 7.72 7.89 -7.11
C VAL A 100 6.23 7.62 -7.23
N PHE A 101 5.42 8.57 -6.76
CA PHE A 101 3.98 8.52 -6.92
C PHE A 101 3.57 8.73 -8.38
N ALA A 102 2.80 7.78 -8.92
CA ALA A 102 2.18 7.95 -10.23
C ALA A 102 0.94 8.86 -10.12
N PRO A 103 0.83 9.93 -10.93
CA PRO A 103 -0.34 10.80 -10.91
C PRO A 103 -1.57 10.07 -11.46
N SER A 104 -2.60 9.94 -10.63
CA SER A 104 -3.80 9.17 -10.95
C SER A 104 -4.91 9.99 -11.63
N SER A 105 -4.65 11.25 -12.00
CA SER A 105 -5.64 12.10 -12.68
C SER A 105 -4.98 13.14 -13.59
N LYS A 106 -5.73 13.66 -14.58
CA LYS A 106 -5.26 14.75 -15.46
C LYS A 106 -4.88 16.00 -14.65
N SER A 107 -5.64 16.33 -13.60
CA SER A 107 -5.33 17.47 -12.74
C SER A 107 -4.08 17.24 -11.89
N SER A 108 -3.86 16.01 -11.40
CA SER A 108 -2.64 15.61 -10.69
C SER A 108 -1.41 15.64 -11.61
N ARG A 109 -1.55 15.22 -12.88
CA ARG A 109 -0.47 15.28 -13.88
C ARG A 109 0.02 16.72 -14.11
N LYS A 110 -0.91 17.67 -14.28
CA LYS A 110 -0.58 19.09 -14.50
C LYS A 110 0.15 19.74 -13.32
N LYS A 111 -0.06 19.26 -12.10
CA LYS A 111 0.58 19.82 -10.88
C LYS A 111 2.03 19.37 -10.67
N LEU A 112 2.48 18.33 -11.37
CA LEU A 112 3.83 17.79 -11.18
C LEU A 112 4.94 18.64 -11.83
N GLY A 113 4.60 19.72 -12.54
CA GLY A 113 5.57 20.64 -13.12
C GLY A 113 6.35 20.08 -14.32
N PHE A 114 6.15 18.81 -14.68
CA PHE A 114 6.63 18.21 -15.93
C PHE A 114 5.64 18.54 -17.07
N ASP A 115 5.52 19.82 -17.41
CA ASP A 115 5.06 20.21 -18.74
C ASP A 115 6.18 19.86 -19.71
N HIS A 116 6.09 18.69 -20.34
CA HIS A 116 6.83 18.42 -21.56
C HIS A 116 5.89 18.75 -22.71
N GLY A 117 6.32 19.70 -23.54
CA GLY A 117 5.56 20.26 -24.66
C GLY A 117 5.11 19.25 -25.71
#